data_AF-A0A652KYZ4-F1
#
_entry.id   AF-A0A652KYZ4-F1
#
_cell.length_a   1.000
_cell.length_b   1.000
_cell.length_c   1.000
_cell.angle_alpha   90.00
_cell.angle_beta   90.00
_cell.angle_gamma   90.00
#
_symmetry.space_group_name_H-M   'P 1'
#
loop_
_entity.id
_entity.type
_entity.pdbx_description
1 polymer ?
#
loop_
_entity_poly.entity_id
_entity_poly.type
_entity_poly.pdbx_seq_one_letter_code
_entity_poly.pdbx_strand_id
1 'polypeptide(L)'
;MRTTHTTRTGLRTLVALAALAALSACTQGSDGTPGAAPATPRATASSSAPVDTAPLESSVRAYVKAYYAPDTAAAYALLSTRCRKEWSREDLDELMNRAAQTAEQLDRTYTLQRLSVDRIQGDGAQVTYGVGEPKYDERTSWVREGGEWHNDLC
;
A
#
# COMPACT_ATOMS: atom_id res chain seq x y z
N MET A 1 -12.35 34.54 41.05
CA MET A 1 -11.67 35.86 41.20
C MET A 1 -10.18 35.68 40.84
N ARG A 2 -9.68 36.58 39.98
CA ARG A 2 -8.32 36.89 39.44
C ARG A 2 -7.11 36.21 40.12
N THR A 3 -6.04 35.77 39.42
CA THR A 3 -5.05 36.52 38.60
C THR A 3 -4.19 35.56 37.74
N THR A 4 -4.12 35.63 36.39
CA THR A 4 -3.21 36.36 35.46
C THR A 4 -1.71 35.95 35.33
N HIS A 5 -1.35 35.58 34.08
CA HIS A 5 -0.13 35.75 33.26
C HIS A 5 1.24 35.10 33.62
N THR A 6 1.86 34.39 32.68
CA THR A 6 2.95 34.93 31.80
C THR A 6 3.47 33.89 30.79
N THR A 7 3.69 34.39 29.58
CA THR A 7 4.22 33.85 28.32
C THR A 7 5.64 33.26 28.38
N ARG A 8 5.94 32.31 27.48
CA ARG A 8 7.28 32.21 26.89
C ARG A 8 7.23 31.89 25.39
N THR A 9 7.41 32.96 24.63
CA THR A 9 7.71 33.01 23.21
C THR A 9 9.12 32.44 22.96
N GLY A 10 9.25 31.51 22.02
CA GLY A 10 10.53 31.08 21.46
C GLY A 10 10.46 31.18 19.94
N LEU A 11 11.10 32.21 19.39
CA LEU A 11 11.11 32.59 17.98
C LEU A 11 12.53 32.34 17.41
N ARG A 12 12.60 32.10 16.09
CA ARG A 12 13.76 32.19 15.17
C ARG A 12 14.60 30.90 15.09
N THR A 13 14.87 30.36 13.90
CA THR A 13 15.63 31.05 12.84
C THR A 13 15.33 30.48 11.44
N LEU A 14 15.15 31.40 10.48
CA LEU A 14 15.06 31.17 9.04
C LEU A 14 16.44 30.78 8.47
N VAL A 15 16.47 29.84 7.52
CA VAL A 15 17.52 29.77 6.50
C VAL A 15 16.85 29.66 5.14
N ALA A 16 17.15 30.65 4.29
CA ALA A 16 16.70 30.79 2.92
C ALA A 16 17.87 30.55 1.95
N LEU A 17 17.52 30.49 0.65
CA LEU A 17 18.35 30.42 -0.56
C LEU A 17 18.79 29.00 -0.99
N ALA A 18 18.72 28.59 -2.26
CA ALA A 18 18.80 29.39 -3.48
C ALA A 18 17.96 28.80 -4.64
N ALA A 19 17.40 29.70 -5.45
CA ALA A 19 16.93 29.42 -6.80
C ALA A 19 18.11 29.40 -7.78
N LEU A 20 18.10 28.47 -8.73
CA LEU A 20 18.90 28.52 -9.95
C LEU A 20 18.03 28.06 -11.12
N ALA A 21 17.66 29.04 -11.95
CA ALA A 21 17.11 28.84 -13.27
C ALA A 21 18.25 28.59 -14.26
N ALA A 22 18.06 27.68 -15.21
CA ALA A 22 18.78 27.69 -16.48
C ALA A 22 17.92 27.04 -17.57
N LEU A 23 17.41 27.88 -18.48
CA LEU A 23 16.99 27.50 -19.83
C LEU A 23 18.23 27.34 -20.71
N SER A 24 18.33 26.25 -21.46
CA SER A 24 19.13 26.09 -22.70
C SER A 24 18.93 24.65 -23.21
N ALA A 25 18.76 24.31 -24.48
CA ALA A 25 18.72 25.05 -25.73
C ALA A 25 17.90 24.22 -26.74
N CYS A 26 17.19 24.90 -27.65
CA CYS A 26 16.72 24.31 -28.89
C CYS A 26 17.93 23.96 -29.77
N THR A 27 18.01 22.73 -30.31
CA THR A 27 18.80 22.47 -31.51
C THR A 27 17.86 22.08 -32.63
N GLN A 28 17.61 23.06 -33.49
CA GLN A 28 16.94 22.93 -34.77
C GLN A 28 17.92 22.27 -35.75
N GLY A 29 17.54 21.14 -36.33
CA GLY A 29 18.23 20.51 -37.46
C GLY A 29 17.23 20.35 -38.61
N SER A 30 17.45 21.11 -39.69
CA SER A 30 16.69 21.01 -40.93
C SER A 30 17.41 20.12 -41.95
N ASP A 31 16.59 19.54 -42.82
CA ASP A 31 16.86 19.01 -44.16
C ASP A 31 17.34 17.55 -44.33
N GLY A 32 16.41 16.71 -44.83
CA GLY A 32 16.71 15.41 -45.42
C GLY A 32 15.49 14.53 -45.76
N THR A 33 14.86 14.78 -46.92
CA THR A 33 14.16 13.80 -47.79
C THR A 33 12.80 13.20 -47.33
N PRO A 34 11.71 13.33 -48.14
CA PRO A 34 10.52 12.50 -47.97
C PRO A 34 10.78 11.08 -48.51
N GLY A 35 11.44 10.26 -47.68
CA GLY A 35 11.58 8.83 -47.89
C GLY A 35 10.54 8.10 -47.05
N ALA A 36 9.64 7.35 -47.70
CA ALA A 36 8.61 6.54 -47.06
C ALA A 36 9.20 5.70 -45.92
N ALA A 37 8.80 5.98 -44.68
CA ALA A 37 9.19 5.18 -43.54
C ALA A 37 8.47 3.82 -43.57
N PRO A 38 9.18 2.71 -43.37
CA PRO A 38 8.58 1.38 -43.32
C PRO A 38 7.61 1.29 -42.13
N ALA A 39 6.46 0.65 -42.38
CA ALA A 39 5.41 0.44 -41.40
C ALA A 39 5.98 -0.12 -40.08
N THR A 40 5.82 0.64 -39.00
CA THR A 40 6.12 0.21 -37.65
C THR A 40 5.40 -1.11 -37.39
N PRO A 41 6.09 -2.17 -36.92
CA PRO A 41 5.41 -3.40 -36.56
C PRO A 41 4.42 -3.08 -35.44
N ARG A 42 3.14 -3.26 -35.76
CA ARG A 42 2.01 -3.20 -34.83
C ARG A 42 2.38 -4.08 -33.64
N ALA A 43 2.53 -3.47 -32.46
CA ALA A 43 2.81 -4.16 -31.22
C ALA A 43 1.87 -5.36 -31.13
N THR A 44 2.44 -6.56 -31.25
CA THR A 44 1.73 -7.81 -31.04
C THR A 44 1.17 -7.72 -29.64
N ALA A 45 -0.16 -7.68 -29.54
CA ALA A 45 -0.85 -7.79 -28.27
C ALA A 45 -0.29 -9.03 -27.57
N SER A 46 0.52 -8.81 -26.54
CA SER A 46 1.03 -9.90 -25.72
C SER A 46 -0.20 -10.54 -25.09
N SER A 47 -0.55 -11.72 -25.58
CA SER A 47 -1.54 -12.57 -24.96
C SER A 47 -0.94 -13.00 -23.62
N SER A 48 -1.17 -12.19 -22.59
CA SER A 48 -0.80 -12.54 -21.23
C SER A 48 -1.69 -13.71 -20.83
N ALA A 49 -1.07 -14.86 -20.60
CA ALA A 49 -1.72 -15.96 -19.90
C ALA A 49 -2.38 -15.42 -18.63
N PRO A 50 -3.49 -16.02 -18.17
CA PRO A 50 -4.11 -15.64 -16.91
C PRO A 50 -3.08 -15.64 -15.79
N VAL A 51 -3.00 -14.54 -15.03
CA VAL A 51 -2.12 -14.47 -13.86
C VAL A 51 -2.68 -15.37 -12.77
N ASP A 52 -1.84 -16.26 -12.23
CA ASP A 52 -2.23 -17.10 -11.09
C ASP A 52 -2.34 -16.25 -9.81
N THR A 53 -3.58 -16.10 -9.33
CA THR A 53 -3.91 -15.33 -8.12
C THR A 53 -3.94 -16.17 -6.85
N ALA A 54 -3.94 -17.50 -6.96
CA ALA A 54 -4.20 -18.39 -5.81
C ALA A 54 -3.21 -18.19 -4.65
N PRO A 55 -1.88 -18.01 -4.88
CA PRO A 55 -0.94 -17.74 -3.80
C PRO A 55 -1.20 -16.41 -3.07
N LEU A 56 -1.59 -15.37 -3.81
CA LEU A 56 -1.92 -14.06 -3.24
C LEU A 56 -3.15 -14.19 -2.36
N GLU A 57 -4.23 -14.75 -2.90
CA GLU A 57 -5.47 -14.88 -2.17
C GLU A 57 -5.33 -15.76 -0.91
N SER A 58 -4.49 -16.80 -0.97
CA SER A 58 -4.16 -17.61 0.20
C SER A 58 -3.50 -16.78 1.31
N SER A 59 -2.57 -15.90 0.94
CA SER A 59 -1.88 -15.01 1.88
C SER A 59 -2.83 -13.98 2.49
N VAL A 60 -3.75 -13.43 1.68
CA VAL A 60 -4.82 -12.53 2.16
C VAL A 60 -5.73 -13.25 3.16
N ARG A 61 -6.17 -14.47 2.83
CA ARG A 61 -6.98 -15.31 3.73
C ARG A 61 -6.28 -15.56 5.06
N ALA A 62 -4.98 -15.88 5.02
CA ALA A 62 -4.19 -16.10 6.22
C ALA A 62 -4.06 -14.83 7.07
N TYR A 63 -3.79 -13.68 6.45
CA TYR A 63 -3.66 -12.40 7.14
C TYR A 63 -4.96 -11.97 7.81
N VAL A 64 -6.08 -12.00 7.07
CA VAL A 64 -7.40 -11.63 7.60
C VAL A 64 -7.79 -12.55 8.75
N LYS A 65 -7.54 -13.87 8.63
CA LYS A 65 -7.77 -14.80 9.73
C LYS A 65 -6.93 -14.45 10.96
N ALA A 66 -5.64 -14.19 10.79
CA ALA A 66 -4.75 -13.86 11.89
C ALA A 66 -5.17 -12.53 12.57
N TYR A 67 -5.55 -11.53 11.77
CA TYR A 67 -5.95 -10.22 12.26
C TYR A 67 -7.19 -10.27 13.16
N TYR A 68 -8.23 -11.01 12.74
CA TYR A 68 -9.49 -11.10 13.49
C TYR A 68 -9.50 -12.22 14.55
N ALA A 69 -8.53 -13.15 14.54
CA ALA A 69 -8.29 -14.15 15.59
C ALA A 69 -7.19 -13.73 16.59
N PRO A 70 -7.01 -12.42 16.77
CA PRO A 70 -5.75 -11.73 17.16
C PRO A 70 -4.47 -12.59 17.30
N ASP A 71 -4.01 -13.23 16.22
CA ASP A 71 -2.72 -13.95 16.18
C ASP A 71 -1.62 -13.02 15.67
N THR A 72 -1.00 -12.28 16.59
CA THR A 72 0.00 -11.25 16.28
C THR A 72 1.22 -11.83 15.58
N ALA A 73 1.65 -13.03 15.99
CA ALA A 73 2.82 -13.66 15.38
C ALA A 73 2.56 -13.98 13.90
N ALA A 74 1.40 -14.57 13.59
CA ALA A 74 1.01 -14.89 12.22
C ALA A 74 0.74 -13.65 11.37
N ALA A 75 0.01 -12.66 11.90
CA ALA A 75 -0.29 -11.43 11.18
C ALA A 75 1.00 -10.65 10.87
N TYR A 76 1.91 -10.51 11.84
CA TYR A 76 3.17 -9.80 11.65
C TYR A 76 4.10 -10.49 10.65
N ALA A 77 4.11 -11.83 10.60
CA ALA A 77 4.90 -12.58 9.63
C ALA A 77 4.46 -12.31 8.18
N LEU A 78 3.16 -12.02 8.00
CA LEU A 78 2.56 -11.71 6.69
C LEU A 78 2.70 -10.24 6.28
N LEU A 79 3.26 -9.36 7.11
CA LEU A 79 3.58 -7.98 6.72
C LEU A 79 4.84 -7.94 5.87
N SER A 80 4.92 -7.00 4.92
CA SER A 80 6.10 -6.78 4.09
C SER A 80 7.33 -6.42 4.93
N THR A 81 8.52 -6.59 4.38
CA THR A 81 9.75 -6.16 5.05
C THR A 81 9.76 -4.66 5.33
N ARG A 82 9.13 -3.85 4.47
CA ARG A 82 8.91 -2.42 4.72
C ARG A 82 8.02 -2.22 5.95
N CYS A 83 6.85 -2.85 5.98
CA CYS A 83 5.91 -2.66 7.07
C CYS A 83 6.40 -3.17 8.43
N ARG A 84 7.18 -4.25 8.46
CA ARG A 84 7.84 -4.70 9.70
C ARG A 84 8.89 -3.71 10.25
N LYS A 85 9.37 -2.76 9.44
CA LYS A 85 10.25 -1.66 9.92
C LYS A 85 9.48 -0.46 10.45
N GLU A 86 8.26 -0.24 9.95
CA GLU A 86 7.42 0.90 10.31
C GLU A 86 6.52 0.59 11.50
N TRP A 87 6.03 -0.64 11.60
CA TRP A 87 5.20 -1.11 12.70
C TRP A 87 5.95 -2.10 13.57
N SER A 88 5.92 -1.88 14.88
CA SER A 88 6.39 -2.88 15.83
C SER A 88 5.37 -4.02 15.94
N ARG A 89 5.82 -5.16 16.47
CA ARG A 89 4.90 -6.26 16.83
C ARG A 89 3.89 -5.85 17.88
N GLU A 90 4.30 -4.99 18.81
CA GLU A 90 3.47 -4.50 19.91
C GLU A 90 2.35 -3.58 19.39
N ASP A 91 2.66 -2.66 18.48
CA ASP A 91 1.65 -1.78 17.86
C ASP A 91 0.58 -2.57 17.11
N LEU A 92 0.98 -3.63 16.39
CA LEU A 92 0.06 -4.52 15.70
C LEU A 92 -0.80 -5.31 16.70
N ASP A 93 -0.20 -5.84 17.76
CA ASP A 93 -0.91 -6.56 18.83
C ASP A 93 -1.99 -5.68 19.46
N GLU A 94 -1.63 -4.45 19.84
CA GLU A 94 -2.56 -3.49 20.41
C GLU A 94 -3.72 -3.16 19.46
N LEU A 95 -3.43 -2.98 18.17
CA LEU A 95 -4.46 -2.72 17.17
C LEU A 95 -5.45 -3.88 17.07
N MET A 96 -4.95 -5.10 16.95
CA MET A 96 -5.80 -6.28 16.80
C MET A 96 -6.59 -6.57 18.08
N ASN A 97 -6.00 -6.32 19.25
CA ASN A 97 -6.69 -6.41 20.53
C ASN A 97 -7.85 -5.40 20.62
N ARG A 98 -7.66 -4.15 20.17
CA ARG A 98 -8.75 -3.17 20.08
C ARG A 98 -9.85 -3.62 19.10
N ALA A 99 -9.46 -4.20 17.97
CA ALA A 99 -10.41 -4.75 17.00
C ALA A 99 -11.22 -5.91 17.59
N ALA A 100 -10.56 -6.83 18.31
CA ALA A 100 -11.20 -7.96 18.98
C ALA A 100 -12.17 -7.50 20.09
N GLN A 101 -11.77 -6.54 20.92
CA GLN A 101 -12.64 -5.95 21.95
C GLN A 101 -13.87 -5.28 21.33
N THR A 102 -13.71 -4.59 20.20
CA THR A 102 -14.82 -3.99 19.47
C THR A 102 -15.77 -5.07 18.94
N ALA A 103 -15.24 -6.16 18.39
CA ALA A 103 -16.05 -7.28 17.90
C ALA A 103 -16.83 -7.94 19.05
N GLU A 104 -16.19 -8.16 20.21
CA GLU A 104 -16.83 -8.70 21.41
C GLU A 104 -17.98 -7.81 21.91
N GLN A 105 -17.76 -6.49 22.01
CA GLN A 105 -18.80 -5.53 22.44
C GLN A 105 -20.01 -5.51 21.51
N LEU A 106 -19.82 -5.85 20.24
CA LEU A 106 -20.89 -5.91 19.24
C LEU A 106 -21.52 -7.31 19.12
N ASP A 107 -21.06 -8.30 19.88
CA ASP A 107 -21.41 -9.72 19.73
C ASP A 107 -21.22 -10.20 18.28
N ARG A 108 -20.04 -9.89 17.72
CA ARG A 108 -19.67 -10.20 16.34
C ARG A 108 -18.42 -11.05 16.27
N THR A 109 -18.35 -11.85 15.21
CA THR A 109 -17.13 -12.52 14.75
C THR A 109 -16.90 -12.14 13.31
N TYR A 110 -15.75 -11.54 13.04
CA TYR A 110 -15.36 -11.15 11.68
C TYR A 110 -14.53 -12.24 11.04
N THR A 111 -14.96 -12.68 9.86
CA THR A 111 -14.23 -13.60 9.00
C THR A 111 -14.26 -13.09 7.58
N LEU A 112 -13.29 -13.47 6.75
CA LEU A 112 -13.30 -13.11 5.35
C LEU A 112 -14.60 -13.60 4.66
N GLN A 113 -15.39 -12.68 4.11
CA GLN A 113 -16.63 -12.97 3.39
C GLN A 113 -16.49 -12.74 1.89
N ARG A 114 -15.69 -11.74 1.50
CA ARG A 114 -15.43 -11.40 0.10
C ARG A 114 -13.95 -11.11 -0.09
N LEU A 115 -13.44 -11.51 -1.25
CA LEU A 115 -12.08 -11.23 -1.69
C LEU A 115 -12.08 -11.02 -3.20
N SER A 116 -11.47 -9.93 -3.64
CA SER A 116 -11.23 -9.57 -5.03
C SER A 116 -9.75 -9.23 -5.20
N VAL A 117 -9.13 -9.81 -6.22
CA VAL A 117 -7.82 -9.36 -6.70
C VAL A 117 -8.07 -8.31 -7.78
N ASP A 118 -7.81 -7.05 -7.45
CA ASP A 118 -8.16 -5.93 -8.32
C ASP A 118 -7.10 -5.68 -9.39
N ARG A 119 -5.84 -5.97 -9.06
CA ARG A 119 -4.69 -5.73 -9.93
C ARG A 119 -3.48 -6.55 -9.46
N ILE A 120 -2.74 -7.10 -10.42
CA ILE A 120 -1.37 -7.59 -10.23
C ILE A 120 -0.47 -6.94 -11.28
N GLN A 121 0.68 -6.43 -10.86
CA GLN A 121 1.71 -5.82 -11.72
C GLN A 121 3.10 -6.22 -11.21
N GLY A 122 3.76 -7.14 -11.94
CA GLY A 122 5.03 -7.72 -11.47
C GLY A 122 4.85 -8.36 -10.10
N ASP A 123 5.66 -7.93 -9.13
CA ASP A 123 5.61 -8.38 -7.74
C ASP A 123 4.67 -7.55 -6.85
N GLY A 124 3.94 -6.58 -7.41
CA GLY A 124 2.95 -5.78 -6.68
C GLY A 124 1.53 -6.23 -6.97
N ALA A 125 0.66 -6.15 -5.98
CA ALA A 125 -0.77 -6.42 -6.12
C ALA A 125 -1.63 -5.48 -5.28
N GLN A 126 -2.89 -5.36 -5.68
CA GLN A 126 -3.93 -4.69 -4.94
C GLN A 126 -5.12 -5.63 -4.80
N VAL A 127 -5.61 -5.78 -3.58
CA VAL A 127 -6.80 -6.58 -3.30
C VAL A 127 -7.82 -5.75 -2.55
N THR A 128 -9.09 -6.09 -2.74
CA THR A 128 -10.18 -5.60 -1.90
C THR A 128 -10.80 -6.80 -1.19
N TYR A 129 -10.99 -6.71 0.12
CA TYR A 129 -11.67 -7.74 0.90
C TYR A 129 -12.70 -7.13 1.84
N GLY A 130 -13.63 -7.96 2.32
CA GLY A 130 -14.63 -7.55 3.29
C GLY A 130 -15.00 -8.67 4.24
N VAL A 131 -15.42 -8.29 5.45
CA VAL A 131 -15.76 -9.21 6.55
C VAL A 131 -17.25 -9.25 6.91
N GLY A 132 -18.10 -8.82 5.97
CA GLY A 132 -19.56 -8.85 6.13
C GLY A 132 -20.18 -7.53 6.59
N GLU A 133 -19.37 -6.52 6.88
CA GLU A 133 -19.83 -5.15 7.15
C GLU A 133 -19.09 -4.16 6.23
N PRO A 134 -19.79 -3.39 5.37
CA PRO A 134 -19.15 -2.52 4.38
C PRO A 134 -18.19 -1.45 4.95
N LYS A 135 -18.39 -1.02 6.21
CA LYS A 135 -17.46 -0.09 6.89
C LYS A 135 -16.10 -0.71 7.21
N TYR A 136 -15.98 -2.04 7.10
CA TYR A 136 -14.73 -2.80 7.27
C TYR A 136 -14.30 -3.44 5.95
N ASP A 137 -14.80 -2.95 4.81
CA ASP A 137 -14.24 -3.31 3.52
C ASP A 137 -12.89 -2.60 3.36
N GLU A 138 -11.85 -3.38 3.07
CA GLU A 138 -10.47 -2.92 3.05
C GLU A 138 -9.87 -3.11 1.66
N ARG A 139 -9.14 -2.08 1.20
CA ARG A 139 -8.34 -2.13 -0.02
C ARG A 139 -6.87 -2.10 0.36
N THR A 140 -6.17 -3.22 0.21
CA THR A 140 -4.81 -3.42 0.72
C THR A 140 -3.80 -3.68 -0.39
N SER A 141 -2.63 -3.06 -0.28
CA SER A 141 -1.46 -3.30 -1.14
C SER A 141 -0.74 -4.55 -0.69
N TRP A 142 -0.22 -5.32 -1.64
CA TRP A 142 0.54 -6.54 -1.38
C TRP A 142 1.80 -6.56 -2.25
N VAL A 143 2.87 -7.11 -1.71
CA VAL A 143 4.15 -7.27 -2.41
C VAL A 143 4.63 -8.71 -2.29
N ARG A 144 5.23 -9.24 -3.36
CA ARG A 144 5.85 -10.56 -3.36
C ARG A 144 7.31 -10.44 -2.95
N GLU A 145 7.66 -11.01 -1.80
CA GLU A 145 9.03 -11.06 -1.27
C GLU A 145 9.42 -12.53 -1.11
N GLY A 146 10.55 -12.96 -1.71
CA GLY A 146 10.99 -14.34 -1.60
C GLY A 146 10.02 -15.38 -2.18
N GLY A 147 9.12 -14.98 -3.09
CA GLY A 147 8.10 -15.84 -3.68
C GLY A 147 6.75 -15.81 -2.96
N GLU A 148 6.69 -15.27 -1.74
CA GLU A 148 5.50 -15.20 -0.90
C GLU A 148 4.88 -13.80 -0.89
N TRP A 149 3.56 -13.72 -0.82
CA TRP A 149 2.85 -12.44 -0.79
C TRP A 149 2.72 -11.93 0.63
N HIS A 150 3.08 -10.66 0.80
CA HIS A 150 3.04 -9.96 2.07
C HIS A 150 2.18 -8.71 1.96
N ASN A 151 1.40 -8.42 3.00
CA ASN A 151 0.61 -7.20 3.12
C ASN A 151 1.57 -6.00 3.26
N ASP A 152 1.44 -5.03 2.36
CA ASP A 152 2.27 -3.83 2.30
C ASP A 152 1.47 -2.57 2.64
N LEU A 153 0.45 -2.70 3.48
CA LEU A 153 -0.33 -1.59 4.04
C LEU A 153 0.03 -1.39 5.52
N CYS A 154 0.93 -0.45 5.72
CA CYS A 154 1.29 0.26 6.93
C CYS A 154 1.37 1.75 6.53
#